data_AF-A0A9J6G0V1-F1
#
_entry.id   AF-A0A9J6G0V1-F1
#
_cell.length_a   1.000
_cell.length_b   1.000
_cell.length_c   1.000
_cell.angle_alpha   90.00
_cell.angle_beta   90.00
_cell.angle_gamma   90.00
#
_symmetry.space_group_name_H-M   'P 1'
#
loop_
_entity.id
_entity.type
_entity.pdbx_description
1 polymer ?
#
loop_
_entity_poly.entity_id
_entity_poly.type
_entity_poly.pdbx_seq_one_letter_code
_entity_poly.pdbx_strand_id
1 'polypeptide(L)'
;MQPLLARRLRIHDTCGVNNLHGMPGILAGVASAVIAASATEEEYNYSLYTLYPARAPTANSTELSQVNYYTVDVVAGLGRTAGTQALYQLAAIGTTLLIAVVGGSLTGLLMRLPLMDPPTEDGLFDDCHSWEVEADLSGADDAGLSSSRPAVKSNQIAMSEQPPDSAARARQLLPAHFNGAYDTPAST
;
A
#
# COMPACT_ATOMS: atom_id res chain seq x y z
N MET A 1 -6.29 -9.35 1.64
CA MET A 1 -6.72 -9.11 0.24
C MET A 1 -5.90 -9.92 -0.78
N GLN A 2 -4.57 -9.91 -0.70
CA GLN A 2 -3.66 -10.60 -1.65
C GLN A 2 -4.01 -12.08 -1.98
N PRO A 3 -4.32 -12.99 -1.03
CA PRO A 3 -4.69 -14.36 -1.39
C PRO A 3 -6.02 -14.48 -2.13
N LEU A 4 -6.94 -13.52 -1.96
CA LEU A 4 -8.23 -13.51 -2.66
C LEU A 4 -8.08 -13.02 -4.11
N LEU A 5 -7.27 -11.98 -4.32
CA LEU A 5 -6.95 -11.46 -5.66
C LEU A 5 -6.23 -12.51 -6.51
N ALA A 6 -5.26 -13.22 -5.93
CA ALA A 6 -4.56 -14.31 -6.61
C ALA A 6 -5.51 -15.46 -6.99
N ARG A 7 -6.35 -15.92 -6.06
CA ARG A 7 -7.25 -17.07 -6.30
C ARG A 7 -8.41 -16.76 -7.25
N ARG A 8 -9.00 -15.57 -7.18
CA ARG A 8 -10.22 -15.23 -7.94
C ARG A 8 -9.95 -14.43 -9.22
N LEU A 9 -8.95 -13.55 -9.22
CA LEU A 9 -8.66 -12.67 -10.36
C LEU A 9 -7.35 -13.03 -11.07
N ARG A 10 -6.59 -14.02 -10.56
CA ARG A 10 -5.27 -14.42 -11.08
C ARG A 10 -4.27 -13.26 -11.19
N ILE A 11 -4.37 -12.32 -10.25
CA ILE A 11 -3.43 -11.19 -10.14
C ILE A 11 -2.37 -11.57 -9.11
N HIS A 12 -1.14 -11.78 -9.59
CA HIS A 12 0.03 -11.97 -8.74
C HIS A 12 0.65 -10.61 -8.41
N ASP A 13 0.58 -10.24 -7.13
CA ASP A 13 1.20 -9.03 -6.59
C ASP A 13 2.35 -9.45 -5.68
N THR A 14 3.57 -9.49 -6.21
CA THR A 14 4.76 -10.03 -5.53
C THR A 14 5.05 -9.32 -4.21
N CYS A 15 5.00 -7.98 -4.22
CA CYS A 15 5.35 -7.16 -3.06
C CYS A 15 4.14 -6.68 -2.26
N GLY A 16 2.91 -7.03 -2.66
CA GLY A 16 1.70 -6.55 -2.00
C GLY A 16 1.45 -5.05 -2.22
N VAL A 17 1.89 -4.50 -3.35
CA VAL A 17 1.79 -3.07 -3.69
C VAL A 17 0.35 -2.59 -3.66
N ASN A 18 -0.62 -3.45 -3.98
CA ASN A 18 -2.03 -3.10 -3.87
C ASN A 18 -2.45 -2.78 -2.43
N ASN A 19 -1.91 -3.50 -1.44
CA ASN A 19 -2.27 -3.27 -0.04
C ASN A 19 -1.48 -2.12 0.58
N LEU A 20 -0.25 -1.88 0.14
CA LEU A 20 0.61 -0.82 0.68
C LEU A 20 0.39 0.54 0.00
N HIS A 21 0.10 0.56 -1.30
CA HIS A 21 -0.04 1.80 -2.07
C HIS A 21 -1.48 1.98 -2.59
N GLY A 22 -2.06 0.96 -3.22
CA GLY A 22 -3.36 1.05 -3.87
C GLY A 22 -4.50 1.40 -2.90
N MET A 23 -4.77 0.51 -1.94
CA MET A 23 -5.86 0.68 -0.98
C MET A 23 -5.68 1.91 -0.07
N PRO A 24 -4.49 2.17 0.51
CA PRO A 24 -4.25 3.40 1.28
C PRO A 24 -4.41 4.67 0.43
N GLY A 25 -3.99 4.65 -0.85
CA GLY A 25 -4.18 5.77 -1.77
C GLY A 25 -5.65 6.06 -2.06
N ILE A 26 -6.47 5.03 -2.30
CA ILE A 26 -7.92 5.18 -2.49
C ILE A 26 -8.57 5.75 -1.21
N LEU A 27 -8.21 5.21 -0.04
CA LEU A 27 -8.74 5.68 1.24
C LEU A 27 -8.38 7.15 1.50
N ALA A 28 -7.13 7.54 1.24
CA ALA A 28 -6.66 8.91 1.37
C ALA A 28 -7.40 9.86 0.41
N GLY A 29 -7.64 9.44 -0.83
CA GLY A 29 -8.43 10.21 -1.79
C GLY A 29 -9.88 10.42 -1.33
N VAL A 30 -10.54 9.37 -0.83
CA VAL A 30 -11.91 9.47 -0.29
C VAL A 30 -11.94 10.38 0.93
N ALA A 31 -10.99 10.23 1.86
CA ALA A 31 -10.87 11.12 3.01
C ALA A 31 -10.66 12.58 2.58
N SER A 32 -9.85 12.83 1.56
CA SER A 32 -9.67 14.17 0.99
C SER A 32 -10.96 14.75 0.43
N ALA A 33 -11.80 13.94 -0.24
CA ALA A 33 -13.11 14.39 -0.72
C ALA A 33 -14.04 14.77 0.43
N VAL A 34 -14.04 13.98 1.53
CA VAL A 34 -14.82 14.30 2.75
C VAL A 34 -14.36 15.61 3.38
N ILE A 35 -13.04 15.81 3.53
CA ILE A 35 -12.47 17.03 4.08
C ILE A 35 -12.79 18.24 3.19
N ALA A 36 -12.72 18.09 1.86
CA ALA A 36 -13.10 19.14 0.93
C ALA A 36 -14.58 19.52 1.03
N ALA A 37 -15.46 18.55 1.31
CA ALA A 37 -16.88 18.77 1.52
C ALA A 37 -17.19 19.44 2.87
N SER A 38 -16.44 19.11 3.92
CA SER A 38 -16.66 19.67 5.27
C SER A 38 -15.98 21.01 5.51
N ALA A 39 -14.98 21.39 4.70
CA ALA A 39 -14.23 22.62 4.90
C ALA A 39 -15.09 23.88 4.64
N THR A 40 -15.24 24.71 5.66
CA THR A 40 -15.98 25.99 5.64
C THR A 40 -15.05 27.18 5.85
N GLU A 41 -15.52 28.37 5.47
CA GLU A 41 -14.80 29.62 5.74
C GLU A 41 -14.81 29.98 7.24
N GLU A 42 -15.77 29.47 8.02
CA GLU A 42 -15.81 29.71 9.48
C GLU A 42 -14.63 29.03 10.19
N GLU A 43 -14.32 27.78 9.80
CA GLU A 43 -13.26 27.02 10.46
C GLU A 43 -11.86 27.35 9.90
N TYR A 44 -11.77 27.56 8.58
CA TYR A 44 -10.48 27.79 7.90
C TYR A 44 -10.19 29.26 7.60
N ASN A 45 -11.14 30.18 7.82
CA ASN A 45 -11.05 31.58 7.40
C ASN A 45 -10.60 31.68 5.91
N TYR A 46 -9.85 32.71 5.58
CA TYR A 46 -9.33 32.92 4.23
C TYR A 46 -8.22 31.94 3.82
N SER A 47 -7.67 31.16 4.76
CA SER A 47 -6.70 30.08 4.43
C SER A 47 -7.35 28.93 3.65
N LEU A 48 -8.68 28.84 3.67
CA LEU A 48 -9.46 27.95 2.82
C LEU A 48 -9.08 28.11 1.34
N TYR A 49 -8.82 29.34 0.89
CA TYR A 49 -8.48 29.64 -0.49
C TYR A 49 -7.04 29.26 -0.86
N THR A 50 -6.17 29.10 0.14
CA THR A 50 -4.83 28.50 -0.07
C THR A 50 -4.94 26.99 -0.28
N LEU A 51 -5.81 26.32 0.48
CA LEU A 51 -6.02 24.87 0.39
C LEU A 51 -6.85 24.47 -0.85
N TYR A 52 -7.87 25.26 -1.17
CA TYR A 52 -8.77 25.04 -2.30
C TYR A 52 -8.91 26.32 -3.14
N PRO A 53 -7.89 26.69 -3.95
CA PRO A 53 -7.90 27.93 -4.73
C PRO A 53 -9.10 28.08 -5.67
N ALA A 54 -9.61 26.98 -6.23
CA ALA A 54 -10.79 27.01 -7.08
C ALA A 54 -12.09 27.40 -6.34
N ARG A 55 -12.11 27.37 -5.00
CA ARG A 55 -13.21 27.85 -4.16
C ARG A 55 -13.16 29.35 -3.89
N ALA A 56 -12.05 30.02 -4.20
CA ALA A 56 -11.94 31.47 -4.02
C ALA A 56 -12.98 32.21 -4.88
N PRO A 57 -13.44 33.40 -4.43
CA PRO A 57 -14.39 34.20 -5.18
C PRO A 57 -13.91 34.50 -6.60
N THR A 58 -14.87 34.70 -7.50
CA THR A 58 -14.56 34.94 -8.92
C THR A 58 -13.96 36.32 -9.16
N ALA A 59 -13.27 36.49 -10.29
CA ALA A 59 -12.68 37.77 -10.65
C ALA A 59 -13.76 38.86 -10.76
N ASN A 60 -13.42 40.08 -10.31
CA ASN A 60 -14.31 41.24 -10.30
C ASN A 60 -15.58 41.09 -9.44
N SER A 61 -15.65 40.12 -8.51
CA SER A 61 -16.75 40.06 -7.55
C SER A 61 -16.48 40.97 -6.35
N THR A 62 -17.54 41.53 -5.76
CA THR A 62 -17.45 42.30 -4.51
C THR A 62 -16.92 41.45 -3.37
N GLU A 63 -17.18 40.14 -3.36
CA GLU A 63 -16.65 39.23 -2.34
C GLU A 63 -15.12 39.15 -2.44
N LEU A 64 -14.56 39.08 -3.65
CA LEU A 64 -13.11 39.06 -3.83
C LEU A 64 -12.45 40.34 -3.31
N SER A 65 -13.04 41.50 -3.60
CA SER A 65 -12.56 42.79 -3.08
C SER A 65 -12.67 42.89 -1.56
N GLN A 66 -13.73 42.33 -0.97
CA GLN A 66 -13.89 42.28 0.48
C GLN A 66 -12.86 41.36 1.13
N VAL A 67 -12.65 40.17 0.58
CA VAL A 67 -11.62 39.23 1.06
C VAL A 67 -10.24 39.89 1.01
N ASN A 68 -9.87 40.47 -0.13
CA ASN A 68 -8.58 41.17 -0.31
C ASN A 68 -8.46 42.50 0.45
N TYR A 69 -9.54 42.97 1.09
CA TYR A 69 -9.46 44.10 2.01
C TYR A 69 -9.01 43.66 3.41
N TYR A 70 -9.46 42.47 3.85
CA TYR A 70 -9.10 41.90 5.16
C TYR A 70 -7.85 41.02 5.11
N THR A 71 -7.46 40.53 3.93
CA THR A 71 -6.24 39.74 3.71
C THR A 71 -5.47 40.25 2.49
N VAL A 72 -4.20 39.90 2.40
CA VAL A 72 -3.36 40.20 1.23
C VAL A 72 -3.21 38.90 0.42
N ASP A 73 -3.38 38.99 -0.90
CA ASP A 73 -3.07 37.94 -1.91
C ASP A 73 -4.06 36.77 -2.11
N VAL A 74 -5.38 36.98 -2.00
CA VAL A 74 -6.35 35.99 -2.53
C VAL A 74 -6.54 36.20 -4.03
N VAL A 75 -6.01 35.26 -4.82
CA VAL A 75 -6.22 35.21 -6.27
C VAL A 75 -7.63 34.74 -6.58
N ALA A 76 -8.25 35.36 -7.58
CA ALA A 76 -9.57 34.98 -8.07
C ALA A 76 -9.64 33.48 -8.42
N GLY A 77 -10.65 32.80 -7.87
CA GLY A 77 -10.93 31.40 -8.14
C GLY A 77 -12.12 31.22 -9.08
N LEU A 78 -12.69 30.02 -9.05
CA LEU A 78 -13.88 29.65 -9.83
C LEU A 78 -15.18 29.75 -9.00
N GLY A 79 -15.11 30.20 -7.74
CA GLY A 79 -16.28 30.26 -6.84
C GLY A 79 -16.92 28.90 -6.55
N ARG A 80 -16.13 27.80 -6.53
CA ARG A 80 -16.68 26.46 -6.30
C ARG A 80 -17.25 26.31 -4.89
N THR A 81 -18.40 25.64 -4.81
CA THR A 81 -18.96 25.17 -3.53
C THR A 81 -18.13 24.01 -2.96
N ALA A 82 -18.25 23.77 -1.65
CA ALA A 82 -17.59 22.65 -0.97
C ALA A 82 -17.92 21.29 -1.62
N GLY A 83 -19.20 21.05 -1.91
CA GLY A 83 -19.65 19.83 -2.59
C GLY A 83 -19.08 19.69 -3.99
N THR A 84 -18.99 20.78 -4.76
CA THR A 84 -18.35 20.75 -6.09
C THR A 84 -16.88 20.40 -5.96
N GLN A 85 -16.15 21.02 -5.02
CA GLN A 85 -14.74 20.72 -4.80
C GLN A 85 -14.50 19.26 -4.39
N ALA A 86 -15.38 18.69 -3.55
CA ALA A 86 -15.34 17.28 -3.19
C ALA A 86 -15.56 16.34 -4.39
N LEU A 87 -16.50 16.67 -5.28
CA LEU A 87 -16.71 15.92 -6.52
C LEU A 87 -15.47 15.92 -7.42
N TYR A 88 -14.74 17.03 -7.49
CA TYR A 88 -13.48 17.08 -8.23
C TYR A 88 -12.41 16.15 -7.62
N GLN A 89 -12.34 15.99 -6.30
CA GLN A 89 -11.42 15.01 -5.68
C GLN A 89 -11.80 13.57 -6.05
N LEU A 90 -13.09 13.23 -6.05
CA LEU A 90 -13.56 11.92 -6.48
C LEU A 90 -13.31 11.68 -7.98
N ALA A 91 -13.52 12.71 -8.81
CA ALA A 91 -13.21 12.65 -10.23
C ALA A 91 -11.70 12.45 -10.47
N ALA A 92 -10.83 13.05 -9.66
CA ALA A 92 -9.39 12.83 -9.72
C ALA A 92 -9.01 11.37 -9.42
N ILE A 93 -9.64 10.74 -8.41
CA ILE A 93 -9.44 9.30 -8.14
C ILE A 93 -9.88 8.46 -9.35
N GLY A 94 -11.09 8.70 -9.86
CA GLY A 94 -11.64 7.94 -10.98
C GLY A 94 -10.79 8.06 -12.25
N THR A 95 -10.36 9.27 -12.60
CA THR A 95 -9.48 9.51 -13.76
C THR A 95 -8.10 8.88 -13.56
N THR A 96 -7.53 8.95 -12.36
CA THR A 96 -6.24 8.31 -12.04
C THR A 96 -6.33 6.79 -12.19
N LEU A 97 -7.38 6.17 -11.65
CA LEU A 97 -7.61 4.72 -11.76
C LEU A 97 -7.79 4.31 -13.22
N LEU A 98 -8.53 5.08 -14.01
CA LEU A 98 -8.72 4.81 -15.43
C LEU A 98 -7.38 4.82 -16.18
N ILE A 99 -6.57 5.86 -15.98
CA ILE A 99 -5.24 5.97 -16.60
C ILE A 99 -4.35 4.81 -16.18
N ALA A 100 -4.32 4.47 -14.89
CA ALA A 100 -3.50 3.39 -14.37
C ALA A 100 -3.90 2.01 -14.94
N VAL A 101 -5.20 1.72 -15.03
CA VAL A 101 -5.71 0.44 -15.57
C VAL A 101 -5.43 0.34 -17.06
N VAL A 102 -5.77 1.38 -17.84
CA VAL A 102 -5.58 1.37 -19.29
C VAL A 102 -4.09 1.35 -19.64
N GLY A 103 -3.30 2.22 -19.04
CA GLY A 103 -1.85 2.31 -19.28
C GLY A 103 -1.11 1.06 -18.81
N GLY A 104 -1.46 0.51 -17.64
CA GLY A 104 -0.89 -0.72 -17.12
C GLY A 104 -1.25 -1.94 -17.98
N SER A 105 -2.50 -2.04 -18.45
CA SER A 105 -2.94 -3.14 -19.33
C SER A 105 -2.25 -3.09 -20.69
N LEU A 106 -2.12 -1.90 -21.29
CA LEU A 106 -1.41 -1.70 -22.55
C LEU A 106 0.07 -2.06 -22.40
N THR A 107 0.72 -1.53 -21.36
CA THR A 107 2.13 -1.86 -21.06
C THR A 107 2.31 -3.36 -20.83
N GLY A 108 1.43 -3.99 -20.07
CA GLY A 108 1.46 -5.44 -19.83
C GLY A 108 1.28 -6.27 -21.11
N LEU A 109 0.45 -5.81 -22.05
CA LEU A 109 0.31 -6.45 -23.37
C LEU A 109 1.59 -6.30 -24.21
N LEU A 110 2.22 -5.14 -24.18
CA LEU A 110 3.49 -4.90 -24.89
C LEU A 110 4.63 -5.77 -24.33
N MET A 111 4.71 -5.91 -23.00
CA MET A 111 5.70 -6.78 -22.33
C MET A 111 5.53 -8.27 -22.66
N ARG A 112 4.36 -8.68 -23.19
CA ARG A 112 4.12 -10.06 -23.62
C ARG A 112 4.61 -10.35 -25.04
N LEU A 113 5.11 -9.36 -25.77
CA LEU A 113 5.67 -9.57 -27.10
C LEU A 113 6.99 -10.35 -27.01
N PRO A 114 7.26 -11.31 -27.93
CA PRO A 114 8.47 -12.13 -27.90
C PRO A 114 9.76 -11.31 -28.13
N LEU A 115 9.64 -10.07 -28.59
CA LEU A 115 10.75 -9.13 -28.69
C LEU A 115 11.33 -8.74 -27.32
N MET A 116 10.54 -8.83 -26.25
CA MET A 116 10.93 -8.41 -24.90
C MET A 116 11.50 -9.55 -24.05
N ASP A 117 11.70 -10.73 -24.64
CA ASP A 117 12.32 -11.92 -24.04
C ASP A 117 11.83 -12.22 -22.61
N PRO A 118 10.52 -12.54 -22.44
CA PRO A 118 9.95 -12.76 -21.12
C PRO A 118 10.58 -14.01 -20.46
N PRO A 119 10.86 -13.96 -19.14
CA PRO A 119 11.44 -15.09 -18.43
C PRO A 119 10.49 -16.30 -18.41
N THR A 120 11.05 -17.50 -18.40
CA THR A 120 10.31 -18.74 -18.17
C THR A 120 9.79 -18.80 -16.74
N GLU A 121 8.67 -19.49 -16.51
CA GLU A 121 8.07 -19.61 -15.17
C GLU A 121 9.05 -20.18 -14.13
N ASP A 122 9.88 -21.16 -14.53
CA ASP A 122 10.90 -21.78 -13.67
C ASP A 122 12.08 -20.84 -13.33
N GLY A 123 12.26 -19.77 -14.11
CA GLY A 123 13.30 -18.76 -13.89
C GLY A 123 12.80 -17.51 -13.16
N LEU A 124 11.54 -17.49 -12.73
CA LEU A 124 11.00 -16.36 -11.96
C LEU A 124 11.66 -16.35 -10.58
N PHE A 125 12.15 -15.17 -10.17
CA PHE A 125 12.85 -14.96 -8.90
C PHE A 125 14.18 -15.71 -8.78
N ASP A 126 14.75 -16.18 -9.90
CA ASP A 126 16.09 -16.74 -9.96
C ASP A 126 17.09 -15.73 -10.54
N ASP A 127 18.08 -15.36 -9.73
CA ASP A 127 19.10 -14.39 -10.11
C ASP A 127 20.14 -14.99 -11.08
N CYS A 128 20.28 -16.31 -11.16
CA CYS A 128 21.34 -16.98 -11.94
C CYS A 128 21.27 -16.71 -13.45
N HIS A 129 20.08 -16.36 -13.96
CA HIS A 129 19.91 -16.03 -15.37
C HIS A 129 20.33 -14.59 -15.70
N SER A 130 20.19 -13.66 -14.73
CA SER A 130 20.44 -12.23 -14.93
C SER A 130 21.77 -11.76 -14.38
N TRP A 131 22.36 -12.51 -13.46
CA TRP A 131 23.59 -12.17 -12.75
C TRP A 131 24.56 -13.35 -12.78
N GLU A 132 25.86 -13.04 -12.82
CA GLU A 132 26.89 -14.04 -12.57
C GLU A 132 26.92 -14.33 -11.06
N VAL A 133 26.53 -15.55 -10.69
CA VAL A 133 26.49 -16.01 -9.29
C VAL A 133 27.74 -16.83 -9.00
N GLU A 134 28.32 -16.66 -7.81
CA GLU A 134 29.50 -17.44 -7.39
C GLU A 134 29.19 -18.94 -7.38
N ALA A 135 30.14 -19.76 -7.86
CA ALA A 135 29.96 -21.20 -8.02
C ALA A 135 29.56 -21.93 -6.72
N ASP A 136 29.99 -21.40 -5.57
CA ASP A 136 29.70 -21.94 -4.24
C ASP A 136 28.26 -21.65 -3.78
N LEU A 137 27.60 -20.65 -4.39
CA LEU A 137 26.19 -20.31 -4.18
C LEU A 137 25.27 -20.89 -5.27
N SER A 138 25.82 -21.16 -6.45
CA SER A 138 25.08 -21.73 -7.59
C SER A 138 25.02 -23.27 -7.60
N GLY A 139 25.76 -23.97 -6.73
CA GLY A 139 25.91 -25.43 -6.85
C GLY A 139 26.52 -26.21 -5.69
N ALA A 140 26.51 -25.72 -4.45
CA ALA A 140 27.04 -26.45 -3.29
C ALA A 140 25.97 -27.04 -2.34
N ASP A 141 24.76 -27.36 -2.80
CA ASP A 141 23.78 -28.08 -1.97
C ASP A 141 22.99 -29.23 -2.64
N ASP A 142 23.12 -29.50 -3.95
CA ASP A 142 22.38 -30.63 -4.57
C ASP A 142 23.11 -31.98 -4.56
N ALA A 143 24.41 -32.03 -4.20
CA ALA A 143 25.14 -33.30 -4.06
C ALA A 143 25.55 -33.62 -2.60
N GLY A 144 25.34 -32.70 -1.66
CA GLY A 144 25.85 -32.82 -0.27
C GLY A 144 24.77 -32.86 0.83
N LEU A 145 23.58 -32.32 0.60
CA LEU A 145 22.53 -32.22 1.63
C LEU A 145 21.46 -33.31 1.49
N SER A 146 21.86 -34.51 1.08
CA SER A 146 21.04 -35.72 1.09
C SER A 146 20.87 -36.34 2.50
N SER A 147 21.39 -35.73 3.58
CA SER A 147 21.10 -36.22 4.93
C SER A 147 20.43 -35.17 5.81
N SER A 148 19.12 -35.37 5.98
CA SER A 148 18.35 -34.97 7.17
C SER A 148 18.26 -33.47 7.47
N ARG A 149 17.57 -32.69 6.62
CA ARG A 149 16.70 -31.63 7.16
C ARG A 149 15.36 -32.26 7.55
N PRO A 150 14.94 -32.24 8.84
CA PRO A 150 13.58 -32.62 9.18
C PRO A 150 12.63 -31.64 8.48
N ALA A 151 11.58 -32.17 7.87
CA ALA A 151 10.59 -31.38 7.15
C ALA A 151 10.07 -30.23 8.03
N VAL A 152 10.50 -29.00 7.73
CA VAL A 152 9.82 -27.82 8.23
C VAL A 152 8.45 -27.85 7.58
N LYS A 153 7.42 -28.10 8.38
CA LYS A 153 6.03 -28.03 7.93
C LYS A 153 5.85 -26.65 7.31
N SER A 154 5.58 -26.66 6.01
CA SER A 154 5.17 -25.51 5.23
C SER A 154 4.09 -24.76 6.01
N ASN A 155 4.43 -23.60 6.57
CA ASN A 155 3.42 -22.69 7.09
C ASN A 155 2.88 -21.87 5.90
N GLN A 156 2.41 -22.60 4.90
CA GLN A 156 1.44 -22.10 3.96
C GLN A 156 0.20 -21.83 4.81
N ILE A 157 -0.09 -20.57 5.10
CA ILE A 157 -1.39 -20.16 5.64
C ILE A 157 -2.40 -20.42 4.51
N ALA A 158 -2.75 -21.69 4.33
CA ALA A 158 -3.91 -22.11 3.59
C ALA A 158 -5.10 -21.76 4.48
N MET A 159 -5.82 -20.69 4.11
CA MET A 159 -7.19 -20.52 4.55
C MET A 159 -8.01 -21.71 4.03
N SER A 160 -8.18 -22.71 4.88
CA SER A 160 -9.28 -23.68 4.83
C SER A 160 -9.80 -23.84 6.25
N GLU A 161 -11.05 -23.44 6.46
CA GLU A 161 -11.78 -23.53 7.73
C GLU A 161 -11.88 -24.99 8.19
N GLN A 162 -11.64 -25.25 9.49
CA GLN A 162 -11.93 -26.55 10.11
C GLN A 162 -12.69 -26.31 11.44
N PRO A 163 -13.77 -27.09 11.72
CA PRO A 163 -14.78 -26.78 12.73
C PRO A 163 -14.30 -27.17 14.14
N PRO A 164 -15.03 -26.78 15.22
CA PRO A 164 -14.52 -26.93 16.57
C PRO A 164 -14.74 -28.37 17.03
N ASP A 165 -13.69 -29.06 17.48
CA ASP A 165 -13.86 -29.83 18.71
C ASP A 165 -12.58 -30.36 19.38
N SER A 166 -12.71 -30.36 20.71
CA SER A 166 -11.98 -31.13 21.72
C SER A 166 -10.55 -30.71 22.09
N ALA A 167 -10.54 -29.89 23.14
CA ALA A 167 -9.45 -29.66 24.08
C ALA A 167 -8.87 -30.97 24.64
N ALA A 168 -7.71 -31.41 24.15
CA ALA A 168 -6.94 -32.45 24.82
C ALA A 168 -5.49 -32.52 24.31
N ARG A 169 -4.63 -31.49 24.52
CA ARG A 169 -3.16 -31.71 24.47
C ARG A 169 -2.22 -30.63 25.01
N ALA A 170 -2.69 -29.67 25.80
CA ALA A 170 -1.81 -28.69 26.44
C ALA A 170 -1.35 -29.19 27.83
N ARG A 171 -0.45 -30.19 27.91
CA ARG A 171 0.15 -30.56 29.21
C ARG A 171 1.47 -31.31 29.18
N GLN A 172 2.36 -31.02 28.25
CA GLN A 172 3.75 -31.49 28.34
C GLN A 172 4.67 -30.57 27.55
N LEU A 173 5.80 -30.22 28.17
CA LEU A 173 6.98 -29.49 27.67
C LEU A 173 7.20 -28.08 28.27
N LEU A 174 7.66 -28.05 29.53
CA LEU A 174 8.49 -26.99 30.09
C LEU A 174 9.78 -27.65 30.62
N PRO A 175 10.99 -27.29 30.16
CA PRO A 175 12.22 -27.72 30.81
C PRO A 175 12.66 -26.74 31.91
N ALA A 176 13.03 -27.29 33.05
CA ALA A 176 13.66 -26.61 34.17
C ALA A 176 15.16 -26.43 33.92
N HIS A 177 15.68 -25.21 34.08
CA HIS A 177 16.99 -24.83 34.62
C HIS A 177 17.39 -23.44 34.10
N PHE A 178 17.19 -22.40 34.93
CA PHE A 178 17.79 -21.08 34.76
C PHE A 178 18.35 -20.66 36.12
N ASN A 179 19.66 -20.82 36.31
CA ASN A 179 20.36 -20.29 37.49
C ASN A 179 20.73 -18.83 37.21
N GLY A 180 20.09 -17.91 37.93
CA GLY A 180 20.41 -16.50 37.91
C GLY A 180 21.60 -16.18 38.80
N ALA A 181 22.54 -15.41 38.28
CA ALA A 181 23.64 -14.80 39.04
C ALA A 181 23.85 -13.37 38.55
N TYR A 182 23.36 -12.40 39.32
CA TYR A 182 23.91 -11.04 39.40
C TYR A 182 23.58 -10.48 40.78
N ASP A 183 24.57 -10.55 41.67
CA ASP A 183 24.64 -9.78 42.91
C ASP A 183 25.08 -8.34 42.60
N THR A 184 24.34 -7.35 43.08
CA THR A 184 24.83 -5.97 43.24
C THR A 184 24.59 -5.54 44.70
N PRO A 185 25.61 -5.13 45.47
CA PRO A 185 25.37 -4.52 46.77
C PRO A 185 25.11 -3.01 46.60
N ALA A 186 23.94 -2.58 47.05
CA ALA A 186 23.67 -1.19 47.38
C ALA A 186 24.00 -0.97 48.87
N SER A 187 24.80 0.03 49.18
CA SER A 187 24.99 0.53 50.54
C SER A 187 24.95 2.05 50.54
N THR A 188 23.84 2.55 51.12
CA THR A 188 23.63 3.77 51.93
C THR A 188 24.31 5.07 51.54
#